data_AF-A0A9P6N672-F1
#
_entry.id   AF-A0A9P6N672-F1
#
_cell.length_a   1.000
_cell.length_b   1.000
_cell.length_c   1.000
_cell.angle_alpha   90.00
_cell.angle_beta   90.00
_cell.angle_gamma   90.00
#
_symmetry.space_group_name_H-M   'P 1'
#
loop_
_entity.id
_entity.type
_entity.pdbx_description
1 polymer ?
#
loop_
_entity_poly.entity_id
_entity_poly.type
_entity_poly.pdbx_seq_one_letter_code
_entity_poly.pdbx_strand_id
1 'polypeptide(L)'
;IHGMPTTFNPHNDDTIKDLMAMTAKSLSTTPVWICWMKPDNYNDLPYSSLILAMPDADSAQNAIERHIFWRGKLKCTEVPNPPKARCMNCLRIGHSVASCPHPHLCAYCGNDHLSQFCKERNAMKPKCTPCA
;
A
#
# COMPACT_ATOMS: atom_id res chain seq x y z
N ILE A 1 -2.76 -6.86 -8.11
CA ILE A 1 -3.47 -7.08 -6.82
C ILE A 1 -2.49 -7.58 -5.77
N HIS A 2 -2.35 -6.89 -4.65
CA HIS A 2 -1.39 -7.20 -3.60
C HIS A 2 -2.03 -7.90 -2.40
N GLY A 3 -1.21 -8.67 -1.68
CA GLY A 3 -1.62 -9.35 -0.44
C GLY A 3 -2.67 -10.45 -0.67
N MET A 4 -2.64 -11.09 -1.83
CA MET A 4 -3.50 -12.23 -2.14
C MET A 4 -2.95 -13.49 -1.46
N PRO A 5 -3.78 -14.29 -0.78
CA PRO A 5 -3.30 -15.50 -0.13
C PRO A 5 -2.83 -16.51 -1.17
N THR A 6 -1.69 -17.16 -0.92
CA THR A 6 -1.12 -18.17 -1.85
C THR A 6 -1.99 -19.41 -2.00
N THR A 7 -3.03 -19.57 -1.17
CA THR A 7 -4.09 -20.57 -1.32
C THR A 7 -5.06 -20.26 -2.47
N PHE A 8 -5.03 -19.06 -3.06
CA PHE A 8 -5.75 -18.76 -4.29
C PHE A 8 -5.07 -19.45 -5.48
N ASN A 9 -5.84 -20.14 -6.33
CA ASN A 9 -5.27 -20.82 -7.50
C ASN A 9 -5.67 -20.06 -8.79
N PRO A 10 -4.74 -19.35 -9.46
CA PRO A 10 -5.05 -18.62 -10.69
C PRO A 10 -5.35 -19.52 -11.88
N HIS A 11 -5.09 -20.83 -11.78
CA HIS A 11 -5.35 -21.81 -12.84
C HIS A 11 -6.64 -22.61 -12.59
N ASN A 12 -7.38 -22.33 -11.52
CA ASN A 12 -8.65 -22.99 -11.21
C ASN A 12 -9.83 -22.03 -11.45
N ASP A 13 -10.70 -22.44 -12.38
CA ASP A 13 -11.88 -21.69 -12.81
C ASP A 13 -12.84 -21.35 -11.65
N ASP A 14 -12.99 -22.23 -10.66
CA ASP A 14 -13.92 -21.99 -9.57
C ASP A 14 -13.43 -20.88 -8.63
N THR A 15 -12.12 -20.85 -8.35
CA THR A 15 -11.52 -19.75 -7.58
C THR A 15 -11.56 -18.42 -8.34
N ILE A 16 -11.50 -18.45 -9.67
CA ILE A 16 -11.68 -17.25 -10.50
C ILE A 16 -13.14 -16.78 -10.45
N LYS A 17 -14.11 -17.70 -10.58
CA LYS A 17 -15.54 -17.37 -10.46
C LYS A 17 -15.86 -16.77 -9.10
N ASP A 18 -15.30 -17.31 -8.02
CA ASP A 18 -15.46 -16.75 -6.67
C ASP A 18 -14.93 -15.32 -6.58
N LEU A 19 -13.74 -15.06 -7.16
CA LEU A 19 -13.15 -13.72 -7.20
C LEU A 19 -14.06 -12.76 -7.97
N MET A 20 -14.51 -13.17 -9.15
CA MET A 20 -15.42 -12.40 -9.99
C MET A 20 -16.75 -12.11 -9.29
N ALA A 21 -17.35 -13.10 -8.64
CA ALA A 21 -18.61 -12.94 -7.92
C ALA A 21 -18.51 -11.92 -6.79
N MET A 22 -17.41 -11.95 -6.02
CA MET A 22 -17.17 -10.99 -4.95
C MET A 22 -16.81 -9.59 -5.47
N THR A 23 -16.39 -9.49 -6.73
CA THR A 23 -15.96 -8.24 -7.36
C THR A 23 -16.80 -7.81 -8.54
N ALA A 24 -18.04 -8.31 -8.68
CA ALA A 24 -18.88 -8.05 -9.85
C ALA A 24 -19.12 -6.55 -10.13
N LYS A 25 -18.99 -5.68 -9.11
CA LYS A 25 -19.04 -4.22 -9.27
C LYS A 25 -17.74 -3.59 -9.79
N SER A 26 -16.59 -4.21 -9.51
CA SER A 26 -15.24 -3.74 -9.86
C SER A 26 -14.70 -4.39 -11.12
N LEU A 27 -15.04 -5.66 -11.36
CA LEU A 27 -14.72 -6.43 -12.56
C LEU A 27 -16.02 -6.67 -13.34
N SER A 28 -16.44 -5.66 -14.11
CA SER A 28 -17.57 -5.80 -15.04
C SER A 28 -17.26 -6.73 -16.22
N THR A 29 -15.98 -6.99 -16.46
CA THR A 29 -15.47 -7.79 -17.58
C THR A 29 -14.53 -8.86 -17.03
N THR A 30 -14.59 -10.06 -17.61
CA THR A 30 -13.68 -11.16 -17.23
C THR A 30 -12.25 -10.82 -17.67
N PRO A 31 -11.24 -11.01 -16.78
CA PRO A 31 -9.84 -10.88 -17.16
C PRO A 31 -9.47 -11.84 -18.30
N VAL A 32 -8.57 -11.41 -19.19
CA VAL A 32 -8.02 -12.23 -20.27
C VAL A 32 -7.16 -13.35 -19.71
N TRP A 33 -6.36 -13.02 -18.70
CA TRP A 33 -5.56 -14.01 -17.98
C TRP A 33 -5.22 -13.51 -16.58
N ILE A 34 -4.93 -14.47 -15.69
CA ILE A 34 -4.65 -14.26 -14.28
C ILE A 34 -3.40 -15.09 -13.95
N CYS A 35 -2.41 -14.51 -13.28
CA CYS A 35 -1.24 -15.25 -12.83
C CYS A 35 -0.66 -14.68 -11.54
N TRP A 36 0.19 -15.45 -10.88
CA TRP A 36 1.05 -14.93 -9.83
C TRP A 36 2.21 -14.12 -10.41
N MET A 37 2.55 -13.00 -9.77
CA MET A 37 3.72 -12.19 -10.14
C MET A 37 5.04 -12.97 -9.93
N LYS A 38 5.07 -13.83 -8.91
CA LYS A 38 6.17 -14.78 -8.67
C LYS A 38 5.70 -16.17 -9.10
N PRO A 39 6.60 -17.02 -9.64
CA PRO A 39 6.22 -18.37 -10.06
C PRO A 39 5.70 -19.23 -8.89
N ASP A 40 4.82 -20.16 -9.22
CA ASP A 40 3.98 -20.98 -8.30
C ASP A 40 4.78 -21.84 -7.32
N ASN A 41 6.09 -21.98 -7.54
CA ASN A 41 7.03 -22.70 -6.69
C ASN A 41 7.59 -21.86 -5.51
N TYR A 42 7.16 -20.61 -5.36
CA TYR A 42 7.53 -19.75 -4.23
C TYR A 42 6.62 -20.03 -3.01
N ASN A 43 6.67 -21.27 -2.49
CA ASN A 43 5.67 -21.83 -1.57
C ASN A 43 5.78 -21.45 -0.09
N ASP A 44 6.76 -20.65 0.32
CA ASP A 44 6.98 -20.37 1.76
C ASP A 44 6.27 -19.10 2.26
N LEU A 45 5.62 -18.33 1.38
CA LEU A 45 4.96 -17.08 1.78
C LEU A 45 3.44 -17.26 1.85
N PRO A 46 2.79 -16.78 2.94
CA PRO A 46 1.32 -16.86 3.07
C PRO A 46 0.57 -15.91 2.12
N TYR A 47 1.25 -14.91 1.55
CA TYR A 47 0.67 -13.92 0.66
C TYR A 47 1.61 -13.59 -0.51
N SER A 48 1.02 -13.28 -1.66
CA SER A 48 1.72 -12.89 -2.89
C SER A 48 0.96 -11.77 -3.62
N SER A 49 1.49 -11.36 -4.77
CA SER A 49 0.84 -10.41 -5.68
C SER A 49 0.34 -11.13 -6.92
N LEU A 50 -0.93 -10.91 -7.25
CA LEU A 50 -1.61 -11.45 -8.41
C LEU A 50 -1.66 -10.39 -9.53
N ILE A 51 -1.35 -10.80 -10.74
CA ILE A 51 -1.50 -10.01 -11.96
C ILE A 51 -2.84 -10.38 -12.59
N LEU A 52 -3.64 -9.35 -12.87
CA LEU A 52 -4.91 -9.47 -13.58
C LEU A 52 -4.75 -8.70 -14.89
N ALA A 53 -4.83 -9.38 -16.02
CA ALA A 53 -4.80 -8.72 -17.31
C ALA A 53 -6.22 -8.51 -17.81
N MET A 54 -6.57 -7.24 -17.98
CA MET A 54 -7.89 -6.85 -18.46
C MET A 54 -7.90 -6.70 -19.99
N PRO A 55 -9.05 -6.90 -20.65
CA PRO A 55 -9.14 -6.78 -22.10
C PRO A 55 -8.92 -5.36 -22.62
N ASP A 56 -9.19 -4.36 -21.79
CA ASP A 56 -9.07 -2.95 -22.13
C ASP A 56 -8.64 -2.11 -20.92
N ALA A 57 -8.18 -0.89 -21.20
CA ALA A 57 -7.67 0.04 -20.20
C ALA A 57 -8.76 0.54 -19.24
N ASP A 58 -10.00 0.70 -19.70
CA ASP A 58 -11.10 1.20 -18.87
C ASP A 58 -11.52 0.15 -17.84
N SER A 59 -11.56 -1.12 -18.23
CA SER A 59 -11.77 -2.27 -17.34
C SER A 59 -10.65 -2.38 -16.30
N ALA A 60 -9.39 -2.15 -16.70
CA ALA A 60 -8.27 -2.10 -15.76
C ALA A 60 -8.40 -0.92 -14.77
N GLN A 61 -8.74 0.26 -15.25
CA GLN A 61 -8.92 1.45 -14.43
C GLN A 61 -10.06 1.28 -13.42
N ASN A 62 -11.19 0.71 -13.86
CA ASN A 62 -12.30 0.38 -12.97
C ASN A 62 -11.89 -0.60 -11.85
N ALA A 63 -11.07 -1.61 -12.17
CA ALA A 63 -10.55 -2.54 -11.17
C ALA A 63 -9.60 -1.83 -10.17
N ILE A 64 -8.87 -0.80 -10.62
CA ILE A 64 -8.01 0.01 -9.76
C ILE A 64 -8.86 0.86 -8.80
N GLU A 65 -9.77 1.67 -9.34
CA GLU A 65 -10.57 2.66 -8.60
C GLU A 65 -11.58 2.03 -7.65
N ARG A 66 -12.22 0.93 -8.08
CA ARG A 66 -13.24 0.24 -7.28
C ARG A 66 -12.66 -0.83 -6.39
N HIS A 67 -11.35 -1.07 -6.51
CA HIS A 67 -10.59 -2.10 -5.81
C HIS A 67 -11.11 -3.52 -6.01
N ILE A 68 -10.32 -4.51 -5.62
CA ILE A 68 -10.71 -5.92 -5.65
C ILE A 68 -11.07 -6.38 -4.25
N PHE A 69 -12.15 -7.13 -4.13
CA PHE A 69 -12.60 -7.76 -2.89
C PHE A 69 -12.34 -9.27 -2.96
N TRP A 70 -11.72 -9.81 -1.92
CA TRP A 70 -11.51 -11.24 -1.79
C TRP A 70 -11.80 -11.68 -0.35
N ARG A 71 -12.77 -12.59 -0.18
CA ARG A 71 -13.22 -13.14 1.11
C ARG A 71 -13.43 -12.05 2.18
N GLY A 72 -14.18 -11.01 1.81
CA GLY A 72 -14.51 -9.88 2.70
C GLY A 72 -13.36 -8.90 2.97
N LYS A 73 -12.21 -9.03 2.29
CA LYS A 73 -11.08 -8.10 2.41
C LYS A 73 -10.88 -7.31 1.13
N LEU A 74 -10.74 -5.99 1.26
CA LEU A 74 -10.27 -5.12 0.19
C LEU A 74 -8.81 -5.46 -0.15
N LYS A 75 -8.48 -5.51 -1.44
CA LYS A 75 -7.17 -5.80 -1.97
C LYS A 75 -6.70 -4.63 -2.81
N CYS A 76 -5.49 -4.15 -2.51
CA CYS A 76 -4.85 -3.08 -3.27
C CYS A 76 -4.52 -3.57 -4.68
N THR A 77 -4.92 -2.81 -5.67
CA THR A 77 -4.82 -3.13 -7.11
C THR A 77 -3.72 -2.34 -7.79
N GLU A 78 -3.48 -1.12 -7.33
CA GLU A 78 -2.34 -0.27 -7.68
C GLU A 78 -1.07 -0.66 -6.91
N VAL A 79 0.09 -0.29 -7.47
CA VAL A 79 1.32 -0.16 -6.69
C VAL A 79 0.98 0.77 -5.53
N PRO A 80 1.19 0.37 -4.26
CA PRO A 80 0.99 1.26 -3.15
C PRO A 80 1.74 2.57 -3.46
N ASN A 81 1.03 3.68 -3.56
CA ASN A 81 1.63 5.00 -3.49
C ASN A 81 1.57 5.39 -2.01
N PRO A 82 2.46 4.86 -1.16
CA PRO A 82 2.43 5.21 0.24
C PRO A 82 2.51 6.73 0.33
N PRO A 83 1.69 7.37 1.17
CA PRO A 83 1.78 8.81 1.36
C PRO A 83 3.25 9.15 1.60
N LYS A 84 3.78 10.14 0.86
CA LYS A 84 5.20 10.50 0.92
C LYS A 84 5.63 10.53 2.37
N ALA A 85 6.56 9.64 2.74
CA ALA A 85 6.95 9.48 4.12
C ALA A 85 7.38 10.84 4.68
N ARG A 86 6.99 11.10 5.93
CA ARG A 86 7.45 12.29 6.63
C ARG A 86 8.97 12.25 6.72
N CYS A 87 9.64 13.33 6.34
CA CYS A 87 11.08 13.43 6.47
C CYS A 87 11.47 13.33 7.95
N MET A 88 12.32 12.36 8.31
CA MET A 88 12.72 12.12 9.70
C MET A 88 13.66 13.20 10.24
N ASN A 89 14.15 14.11 9.39
CA ASN A 89 14.99 15.24 9.78
C ASN A 89 14.15 16.46 10.20
N CYS A 90 13.28 16.96 9.31
CA CYS A 90 12.54 18.21 9.55
C CYS A 90 11.04 17.99 9.80
N LEU A 91 10.58 16.74 9.77
CA LEU A 91 9.21 16.32 10.02
C LEU A 91 8.17 16.85 9.01
N ARG A 92 8.60 17.42 7.88
CA ARG A 92 7.74 17.84 6.75
C ARG A 92 7.56 16.71 5.73
N ILE A 93 6.48 16.80 4.96
CA ILE A 93 6.17 15.87 3.87
C ILE A 93 6.69 16.46 2.55
N GLY A 94 7.15 15.60 1.63
CA GLY A 94 7.46 16.01 0.25
C GLY A 94 8.89 15.72 -0.23
N HIS A 95 9.80 15.37 0.68
CA HIS A 95 11.20 15.07 0.39
C HIS A 95 11.72 13.94 1.31
N SER A 96 12.84 13.32 0.93
CA SER A 96 13.51 12.31 1.75
C SER A 96 14.55 12.95 2.69
N VAL A 97 15.01 12.22 3.69
CA VAL A 97 16.06 12.71 4.61
C VAL A 97 17.33 13.12 3.85
N ALA A 98 17.71 12.35 2.82
CA ALA A 98 18.91 12.60 2.02
C ALA A 98 18.85 13.89 1.18
N SER A 99 17.65 14.39 0.86
CA SER A 99 17.43 15.62 0.10
C SER A 99 16.73 16.72 0.92
N CYS A 100 16.85 16.67 2.25
CA CYS A 100 16.18 17.62 3.14
C CYS A 100 16.84 19.01 3.06
N PRO A 101 16.09 20.07 2.68
CA PRO A 101 16.62 21.43 2.61
C PRO A 101 16.50 22.19 3.93
N HIS A 102 16.04 21.53 5.00
CA HIS A 102 15.71 22.14 6.28
C HIS A 102 16.62 21.61 7.39
N PRO A 103 16.85 22.39 8.46
CA PRO A 103 17.58 21.92 9.63
C PRO A 103 16.85 20.78 10.34
N HIS A 104 17.58 20.06 11.19
CA HIS A 104 17.01 19.01 12.03
C HIS A 104 16.00 19.59 13.03
N LEU A 105 14.89 18.88 13.23
CA LEU A 105 13.78 19.30 14.09
C LEU A 105 13.41 18.20 15.08
N CYS A 106 13.50 18.49 16.38
CA CYS A 106 13.02 17.56 17.39
C CYS A 106 11.49 17.36 17.33
N ALA A 107 11.03 16.10 17.35
CA ALA A 107 9.60 15.75 17.29
C ALA A 107 8.77 16.17 18.52
N TYR A 108 9.41 16.60 19.60
CA TYR A 108 8.74 16.99 20.84
C TYR A 108 8.72 18.52 21.00
N CYS A 109 9.89 19.16 20.97
CA CYS A 109 10.04 20.58 21.28
C CYS A 109 10.27 21.48 20.05
N GLY A 110 10.79 20.94 18.94
CA GLY A 110 11.13 21.73 17.74
C GLY A 110 12.50 22.37 17.72
N ASN A 111 13.36 22.04 18.67
CA ASN A 111 14.74 22.52 18.67
C ASN A 111 15.68 21.59 17.90
N ASP A 112 16.89 22.08 17.62
CA ASP A 112 17.94 21.36 16.91
C ASP A 112 18.70 20.39 17.84
N HIS A 113 18.11 19.22 18.06
CA HIS A 113 18.77 18.07 18.68
C HIS A 113 18.01 16.78 18.36
N LEU A 114 18.69 15.63 18.43
CA LEU A 114 18.04 14.33 18.26
C LEU A 114 16.92 14.14 19.29
N SER A 115 15.77 13.64 18.84
CA SER A 115 14.57 13.44 19.67
C SER A 115 14.79 12.47 20.84
N GLN A 116 15.85 11.66 20.81
CA GLN A 116 16.29 10.79 21.92
C GLN A 116 16.89 11.54 23.10
N PHE A 117 17.43 12.75 22.86
CA PHE A 117 18.03 13.59 23.89
C PHE A 117 17.10 14.74 24.33
N CYS A 118 15.82 14.67 23.96
CA CYS A 118 14.85 15.69 24.34
C CYS A 118 14.53 15.65 25.83
N LYS A 119 14.89 16.71 26.55
CA LYS A 119 14.52 16.88 27.97
C LYS A 119 13.00 17.05 28.18
N GLU A 120 12.30 17.52 27.17
CA GLU A 120 10.86 17.82 27.23
C GLU A 120 9.97 16.67 26.75
N ARG A 121 10.55 15.52 26.40
CA ARG A 121 9.85 14.35 25.85
C ARG A 121 8.61 13.96 26.64
N ASN A 122 8.72 13.96 27.98
CA ASN A 122 7.64 13.52 28.88
C ASN A 122 6.79 14.68 29.41
N ALA A 123 7.20 15.93 29.15
CA ALA A 123 6.56 17.12 29.71
C ALA A 123 5.55 17.77 28.74
N MET A 124 5.76 17.62 27.43
CA MET A 124 4.92 18.28 26.43
C MET A 124 3.71 17.42 25.99
N LYS A 125 2.58 18.10 25.78
CA LYS A 125 1.43 17.51 25.09
C LYS A 125 1.78 17.29 23.61
N PRO A 126 1.26 16.22 22.97
CA PRO A 126 1.48 15.97 21.56
C PRO A 126 1.05 17.17 20.71
N LYS A 127 1.96 17.71 19.90
CA LYS A 127 1.70 18.80 18.94
C LYS A 127 2.42 18.54 17.61
N CYS A 128 1.91 19.12 16.53
CA CYS A 128 2.64 19.12 15.25
C CYS A 128 3.77 20.16 15.32
N THR A 129 4.99 19.73 15.60
CA THR A 129 6.14 20.64 15.68
C THR A 129 6.39 21.47 14.41
N PRO A 130 6.23 20.93 13.19
CA PRO A 130 6.32 21.73 11.96
C PRO A 130 5.20 22.76 11.79
N CYS A 131 4.08 22.59 12.50
CA CYS A 131 2.88 23.43 12.41
C CYS A 131 2.73 24.38 13.62
N ALA A 132 3.66 24.32 14.58
CA ALA A 132 3.61 25.00 15.87
C ALA A 132 4.17 26.42 15.81
#